data_AF-A0A919GMI0-F1
#
_entry.id   AF-A0A919GMI0-F1
#
_cell.length_a   1.000
_cell.length_b   1.000
_cell.length_c   1.000
_cell.angle_alpha   90.00
_cell.angle_beta   90.00
_cell.angle_gamma   90.00
#
_symmetry.space_group_name_H-M   'P 1'
#
loop_
_entity.id
_entity.type
_entity.pdbx_description
1 polymer ?
#
loop_
_entity_poly.entity_id
_entity_poly.type
_entity_poly.pdbx_seq_one_letter_code
_entity_poly.pdbx_strand_id
1 'polypeptide(L)'
;MRMKAQLALNAAVGLLVIGVVSANAGSGDSAGYGTGSANRFKAFVNSHGTSAERTAVSHVTAVHRPAPSAGDIDSTDIHTDFTGGPPGGGTGPARLIATAFADWKHDERGRVTVYDSAGEVLGTRTY
;
A
#
# COMPACT_ATOMS: atom_id res chain seq x y z
N MET A 1 -41.41 -13.22 -22.42
CA MET A 1 -40.73 -12.69 -21.22
C MET A 1 -40.21 -13.84 -20.37
N ARG A 2 -38.88 -13.96 -20.20
CA ARG A 2 -38.21 -14.92 -19.32
C ARG A 2 -37.10 -14.14 -18.60
N MET A 3 -37.09 -14.21 -17.28
CA MET A 3 -36.41 -13.28 -16.36
C MET A 3 -34.89 -13.51 -16.32
N LYS A 4 -34.13 -12.42 -16.19
CA LYS A 4 -32.67 -12.39 -16.04
C LYS A 4 -32.27 -12.83 -14.62
N ALA A 5 -31.17 -13.58 -14.54
CA ALA A 5 -30.58 -14.08 -13.29
C ALA A 5 -30.29 -12.95 -12.29
N GLN A 6 -30.79 -13.13 -11.07
CA GLN A 6 -30.54 -12.28 -9.91
C GLN A 6 -29.22 -12.72 -9.27
N LEU A 7 -28.18 -11.90 -9.38
CA LEU A 7 -26.96 -12.04 -8.61
C LEU A 7 -27.17 -11.33 -7.26
N ALA A 8 -27.39 -12.11 -6.20
CA ALA A 8 -27.49 -11.59 -4.84
C ALA A 8 -26.10 -11.18 -4.35
N LEU A 9 -25.81 -9.88 -4.38
CA LEU A 9 -24.61 -9.31 -3.78
C LEU A 9 -24.95 -8.91 -2.34
N ASN A 10 -24.59 -9.78 -1.39
CA ASN A 10 -24.70 -9.51 0.05
C ASN A 10 -23.61 -8.50 0.47
N ALA A 11 -23.81 -7.22 0.16
CA ALA A 11 -22.99 -6.15 0.71
C ALA A 11 -23.55 -5.75 2.08
N ALA A 12 -23.05 -6.39 3.15
CA ALA A 12 -23.24 -5.90 4.50
C ALA A 12 -22.46 -4.57 4.64
N VAL A 13 -23.18 -3.45 4.51
CA VAL A 13 -22.66 -2.11 4.79
C VAL A 13 -22.53 -1.98 6.31
N GLY A 14 -21.40 -2.41 6.85
CA GLY A 14 -20.99 -2.11 8.21
C GLY A 14 -20.50 -0.67 8.27
N LEU A 15 -21.37 0.23 8.73
CA LEU A 15 -21.01 1.61 9.05
C LEU A 15 -20.03 1.59 10.24
N LEU A 16 -18.72 1.62 9.99
CA LEU A 16 -17.73 1.76 11.05
C LEU A 16 -17.55 3.24 11.38
N VAL A 17 -18.09 3.65 12.52
CA VAL A 17 -17.77 4.93 13.17
C VAL A 17 -16.29 4.89 13.58
N ILE A 18 -15.43 5.60 12.85
CA ILE A 18 -14.04 5.84 13.24
C ILE A 18 -14.00 7.20 13.92
N GLY A 19 -13.66 7.22 15.21
CA GLY A 19 -13.54 8.42 16.01
C GLY A 19 -12.57 9.43 15.39
N VAL A 20 -12.94 10.70 15.53
CA VAL A 20 -12.13 11.85 15.11
C VAL A 20 -10.77 11.85 15.82
N VAL A 21 -9.69 11.66 15.06
CA VAL A 21 -8.38 12.18 15.44
C VAL A 21 -8.12 13.44 14.61
N SER A 22 -8.19 14.60 15.27
CA SER A 22 -7.66 15.88 14.78
C SER A 22 -6.12 15.76 14.63
N ALA A 23 -5.39 16.43 13.73
CA ALA A 23 -5.68 17.37 12.65
C ALA A 23 -4.44 17.40 11.74
N ASN A 24 -4.64 17.51 10.42
CA ASN A 24 -4.02 18.54 9.56
C ASN A 24 -4.45 18.24 8.11
N ALA A 25 -5.56 18.83 7.68
CA ALA A 25 -5.90 18.95 6.27
C ALA A 25 -5.03 20.06 5.68
N GLY A 26 -3.79 19.71 5.31
CA GLY A 26 -2.94 20.53 4.47
C GLY A 26 -3.19 20.19 3.02
N SER A 27 -3.87 21.09 2.32
CA SER A 27 -4.11 21.10 0.88
C SER A 27 -2.84 20.81 0.06
N GLY A 28 -2.98 20.00 -0.99
CA GLY A 28 -2.01 19.91 -2.09
C GLY A 28 -1.42 18.51 -2.29
N ASP A 29 -2.21 17.53 -2.74
CA ASP A 29 -1.69 16.26 -3.25
C ASP A 29 -1.04 16.49 -4.64
N SER A 30 0.10 17.18 -4.63
CA SER A 30 1.04 17.33 -5.75
C SER A 30 2.44 17.62 -5.22
N ALA A 31 2.91 16.87 -4.22
CA ALA A 31 4.34 16.78 -3.88
C ALA A 31 4.53 15.67 -2.85
N GLY A 32 5.27 14.62 -3.22
CA GLY A 32 5.97 13.70 -2.31
C GLY A 32 5.11 13.03 -1.24
N TYR A 33 4.76 11.77 -1.45
CA TYR A 33 4.21 10.95 -0.36
C TYR A 33 5.21 10.95 0.82
N GLY A 34 4.76 11.49 1.95
CA GLY A 34 5.46 11.51 3.24
C GLY A 34 4.78 10.59 4.25
N THR A 35 5.01 10.77 5.56
CA THR A 35 4.43 9.93 6.65
C THR A 35 2.90 9.76 6.55
N GLY A 36 2.18 10.77 6.03
CA GLY A 36 0.74 10.69 5.79
C GLY A 36 0.34 9.58 4.80
N SER A 37 1.17 9.30 3.80
CA SER A 37 0.90 8.27 2.79
C SER A 37 1.12 6.87 3.30
N ALA A 38 2.15 6.67 4.13
CA ALA A 38 2.35 5.40 4.82
C ALA A 38 1.15 5.07 5.72
N ASN A 39 0.62 6.05 6.44
CA ASN A 39 -0.56 5.85 7.28
C ASN A 39 -1.83 5.55 6.47
N ARG A 40 -2.07 6.27 5.35
CA ARG A 40 -3.19 5.98 4.43
C ARG A 40 -3.08 4.57 3.84
N PHE A 41 -1.88 4.17 3.42
CA PHE A 41 -1.63 2.82 2.91
C PHE A 41 -1.91 1.75 3.97
N LYS A 42 -1.35 1.89 5.18
CA LYS A 42 -1.62 0.96 6.29
C LYS A 42 -3.11 0.88 6.63
N ALA A 43 -3.81 2.01 6.63
CA ALA A 43 -5.25 2.05 6.89
C ALA A 43 -6.05 1.27 5.83
N PHE A 44 -5.72 1.44 4.55
CA PHE A 44 -6.34 0.67 3.47
C PHE A 44 -6.13 -0.84 3.66
N VAL A 45 -4.89 -1.27 3.90
CA VAL A 45 -4.58 -2.70 4.08
C VAL A 45 -5.21 -3.27 5.35
N ASN A 46 -5.34 -2.48 6.41
CA ASN A 46 -6.07 -2.89 7.61
C ASN A 46 -7.57 -3.10 7.37
N SER A 47 -8.16 -2.38 6.41
CA SER A 47 -9.58 -2.50 6.05
C SER A 47 -9.83 -3.58 5.00
N HIS A 48 -8.96 -3.70 3.99
CA HIS A 48 -9.20 -4.52 2.78
C HIS A 48 -8.23 -5.69 2.60
N GLY A 49 -7.08 -5.68 3.29
CA GLY A 49 -6.04 -6.70 3.15
C GLY A 49 -6.27 -7.94 4.02
N THR A 50 -5.54 -8.99 3.67
CA THR A 50 -5.45 -10.24 4.43
C THR A 50 -4.70 -10.06 5.76
N SER A 51 -4.84 -11.00 6.70
CA SER A 51 -4.10 -10.94 7.96
C SER A 51 -2.58 -10.90 7.78
N ALA A 52 -2.06 -11.59 6.75
CA ALA A 52 -0.62 -11.61 6.46
C ALA A 52 -0.14 -10.26 5.91
N GLU A 53 -0.93 -9.61 5.04
CA GLU A 53 -0.62 -8.28 4.53
C GLU A 53 -0.66 -7.23 5.62
N ARG A 54 -1.63 -7.29 6.55
CA ARG A 54 -1.70 -6.39 7.72
C ARG A 54 -0.47 -6.48 8.60
N THR A 55 -0.03 -7.70 8.90
CA THR A 55 1.23 -7.92 9.63
C THR A 55 2.41 -7.33 8.84
N ALA A 56 2.49 -7.59 7.55
CA ALA A 56 3.58 -7.09 6.72
C ALA A 56 3.60 -5.55 6.65
N VAL A 57 2.47 -4.86 6.48
CA VAL A 57 2.44 -3.39 6.41
C VAL A 57 2.71 -2.71 7.75
N SER A 58 2.63 -3.42 8.88
CA SER A 58 3.01 -2.85 10.18
C SER A 58 4.48 -2.40 10.19
N HIS A 59 5.33 -3.13 9.48
CA HIS A 59 6.77 -2.90 9.27
C HIS A 59 7.10 -1.76 8.29
N VAL A 60 6.11 -1.19 7.60
CA VAL A 60 6.35 -0.06 6.68
C VAL A 60 6.67 1.19 7.49
N THR A 61 7.85 1.76 7.29
CA THR A 61 8.31 2.97 8.00
C THR A 61 8.06 4.22 7.19
N ALA A 62 8.14 4.13 5.86
CA ALA A 62 7.86 5.24 4.96
C ALA A 62 7.35 4.76 3.60
N VAL A 63 6.58 5.62 2.93
CA VAL A 63 6.17 5.47 1.53
C VAL A 63 6.57 6.76 0.84
N HIS A 64 7.48 6.68 -0.12
CA HIS A 64 8.06 7.79 -0.86
C HIS A 64 7.71 7.65 -2.34
N ARG A 65 7.23 8.72 -2.97
CA ARG A 65 7.08 8.78 -4.43
C ARG A 65 8.14 9.73 -4.98
N PRO A 66 9.27 9.21 -5.50
CA PRO A 66 10.21 10.05 -6.20
C PRO A 66 9.53 10.76 -7.38
N ALA A 67 9.95 11.99 -7.66
CA ALA A 67 9.49 12.69 -8.85
C ALA A 67 9.93 11.88 -10.09
N PRO A 68 9.00 11.51 -10.99
CA PRO A 68 9.37 10.74 -12.18
C PRO A 68 10.28 11.58 -13.07
N SER A 69 11.36 10.97 -13.57
CA SER A 69 12.15 11.58 -14.63
C SER A 69 11.34 11.64 -15.93
N ALA A 70 11.66 12.57 -16.82
CA ALA A 70 10.99 12.68 -18.11
C ALA A 70 11.12 11.37 -18.91
N GLY A 71 9.99 10.70 -19.17
CA GLY A 71 9.94 9.43 -19.91
C GLY A 71 9.91 8.17 -19.05
N ASP A 72 10.02 8.27 -17.72
CA ASP A 72 9.91 7.14 -16.80
C ASP A 72 8.46 6.87 -16.36
N ILE A 73 8.21 5.62 -15.95
CA ILE A 73 6.97 5.26 -15.27
C ILE A 73 6.99 5.77 -13.82
N ASP A 74 5.82 6.12 -13.29
CA ASP A 74 5.65 6.43 -11.88
C ASP A 74 6.25 5.32 -11.00
N SER A 75 7.08 5.72 -10.06
CA SER A 75 7.73 4.81 -9.11
C SER A 75 7.39 5.22 -7.69
N THR A 76 7.13 4.23 -6.84
CA THR A 76 6.94 4.41 -5.41
C THR A 76 7.91 3.50 -4.66
N ASP A 77 8.62 4.08 -3.71
CA ASP A 77 9.53 3.41 -2.82
C ASP A 77 8.86 3.21 -1.45
N ILE A 78 8.89 1.99 -0.94
CA ILE A 78 8.37 1.64 0.38
C ILE A 78 9.54 1.20 1.23
N HIS A 79 9.82 1.93 2.30
CA HIS A 79 10.84 1.57 3.26
C HIS A 79 10.23 0.79 4.42
N THR A 80 10.96 -0.22 4.88
CA THR A 80 10.56 -1.08 5.98
C THR A 80 11.65 -1.16 7.04
N ASP A 81 11.32 -1.70 8.21
CA ASP A 81 12.29 -2.02 9.26
C ASP A 81 12.83 -3.46 9.16
N PHE A 82 12.59 -4.16 8.05
CA PHE A 82 13.18 -5.47 7.80
C PHE A 82 14.72 -5.37 7.78
N THR A 83 15.42 -6.41 8.23
CA THR A 83 16.89 -6.39 8.33
C THR A 83 17.60 -6.88 7.07
N GLY A 84 16.87 -7.35 6.05
CA GLY A 84 17.47 -7.90 4.83
C GLY A 84 18.26 -9.20 5.03
N GLY A 85 18.78 -9.73 3.92
CA GLY A 85 19.72 -10.87 3.84
C GLY A 85 19.21 -12.23 4.37
N PRO A 86 19.93 -13.34 4.12
CA PRO A 86 19.79 -14.58 4.89
C PRO A 86 20.44 -14.41 6.28
N PRO A 87 19.82 -14.83 7.40
CA PRO A 87 18.54 -15.56 7.54
C PRO A 87 17.30 -14.64 7.73
N GLY A 88 17.43 -13.31 7.54
CA GLY A 88 16.54 -12.22 7.96
C GLY A 88 15.27 -11.92 7.15
N GLY A 89 14.68 -12.90 6.44
CA GLY A 89 13.23 -13.00 6.28
C GLY A 89 12.41 -11.83 5.66
N GLY A 90 12.99 -10.96 4.83
CA GLY A 90 12.28 -9.78 4.30
C GLY A 90 11.48 -10.00 3.00
N THR A 91 11.88 -10.93 2.14
CA THR A 91 11.35 -11.07 0.76
C THR A 91 9.89 -11.54 0.70
N GLY A 92 9.49 -12.47 1.56
CA GLY A 92 8.11 -12.95 1.67
C GLY A 92 7.14 -11.82 2.07
N PRO A 93 7.34 -11.18 3.24
CA PRO A 93 6.57 -10.01 3.66
C PRO A 93 6.63 -8.85 2.65
N ALA A 94 7.78 -8.56 2.06
CA ALA A 94 7.91 -7.52 1.03
C ALA A 94 7.02 -7.78 -0.19
N ARG A 95 6.87 -9.05 -0.60
CA ARG A 95 5.96 -9.42 -1.69
C ARG A 95 4.50 -9.17 -1.33
N LEU A 96 4.10 -9.41 -0.08
CA LEU A 96 2.77 -9.09 0.42
C LEU A 96 2.52 -7.58 0.42
N ILE A 97 3.48 -6.79 0.90
CA ILE A 97 3.41 -5.32 0.87
C ILE A 97 3.23 -4.81 -0.55
N ALA A 98 4.05 -5.28 -1.49
CA ALA A 98 3.98 -4.87 -2.89
C ALA A 98 2.64 -5.27 -3.55
N THR A 99 2.06 -6.41 -3.17
CA THR A 99 0.73 -6.85 -3.63
C THR A 99 -0.35 -5.93 -3.09
N ALA A 100 -0.37 -5.70 -1.78
CA ALA A 100 -1.36 -4.84 -1.15
C ALA A 100 -1.28 -3.39 -1.65
N PHE A 101 -0.08 -2.91 -2.01
CA PHE A 101 0.09 -1.60 -2.64
C PHE A 101 -0.49 -1.54 -4.05
N ALA A 102 -0.28 -2.59 -4.86
CA ALA A 102 -0.87 -2.69 -6.19
C ALA A 102 -2.40 -2.67 -6.12
N ASP A 103 -2.99 -3.36 -5.15
CA ASP A 103 -4.44 -3.37 -4.93
C ASP A 103 -4.96 -1.99 -4.47
N TRP A 104 -4.18 -1.28 -3.62
CA TRP A 104 -4.50 0.08 -3.22
C TRP A 104 -4.46 1.08 -4.39
N LYS A 105 -3.57 0.83 -5.36
CA LYS A 105 -3.32 1.68 -6.53
C LYS A 105 -3.86 1.09 -7.84
N HIS A 106 -4.90 0.28 -7.76
CA HIS A 106 -5.43 -0.49 -8.90
C HIS A 106 -5.76 0.33 -10.16
N ASP A 107 -6.18 1.59 -10.01
CA ASP A 107 -6.52 2.49 -11.12
C ASP A 107 -5.33 3.33 -11.63
N GLU A 108 -4.18 3.26 -10.94
CA GLU A 108 -2.94 3.93 -11.32
C GLU A 108 -2.01 2.95 -12.06
N ARG A 109 -1.02 3.48 -12.76
CA ARG A 109 0.03 2.67 -13.38
C ARG A 109 1.38 3.07 -12.85
N GLY A 110 2.17 2.11 -12.41
CA GLY A 110 3.51 2.40 -11.91
C GLY A 110 4.26 1.16 -11.43
N ARG A 111 5.33 1.42 -10.70
CA ARG A 111 6.16 0.40 -10.06
C ARG A 111 6.34 0.72 -8.59
N VAL A 112 6.12 -0.27 -7.76
CA VAL A 112 6.44 -0.21 -6.33
C VAL A 112 7.70 -1.01 -6.06
N THR A 113 8.61 -0.45 -5.26
CA THR A 113 9.82 -1.12 -4.80
C THR A 113 9.87 -1.08 -3.29
N VAL A 114 10.06 -2.24 -2.66
CA VAL A 114 10.12 -2.38 -1.21
C VAL A 114 11.57 -2.57 -0.80
N TYR A 115 12.02 -1.74 0.14
CA TYR A 115 13.37 -1.71 0.67
C TYR A 115 13.37 -2.15 2.13
N ASP A 116 14.47 -2.77 2.54
CA ASP A 116 14.75 -3.05 3.95
C ASP A 116 15.25 -1.79 4.68
N SER A 117 15.62 -1.97 5.96
CA SER A 117 16.14 -0.91 6.83
C SER A 117 17.52 -0.39 6.43
N ALA A 118 18.31 -1.18 5.68
CA ALA A 118 19.59 -0.78 5.12
C ALA A 118 19.44 -0.08 3.75
N GLY A 119 18.22 -0.06 3.19
CA GLY A 119 17.94 0.47 1.86
C GLY A 119 18.21 -0.53 0.74
N GLU A 120 18.38 -1.82 1.03
CA GLU A 120 18.51 -2.86 0.01
C GLU A 120 17.13 -3.26 -0.52
N VAL A 121 17.05 -3.58 -1.81
CA VAL A 121 15.79 -3.97 -2.45
C VAL A 121 15.40 -5.38 -2.00
N LEU A 122 14.22 -5.49 -1.38
CA LEU A 122 13.61 -6.77 -1.02
C LEU A 122 12.63 -7.29 -2.07
N GLY A 123 12.02 -6.40 -2.84
CA GLY A 123 11.07 -6.79 -3.87
C GLY A 123 10.58 -5.63 -4.71
N THR A 124 10.19 -5.92 -5.94
CA THR A 124 9.60 -4.93 -6.86
C THR A 124 8.39 -5.53 -7.56
N ARG A 125 7.40 -4.68 -7.86
CA ARG A 125 6.17 -5.07 -8.56
C ARG A 125 5.61 -3.90 -9.37
N THR A 126 5.09 -4.19 -10.55
CA THR A 126 4.29 -3.23 -11.32
C THR A 126 2.81 -3.33 -10.94
N TYR A 127 2.11 -2.21 -10.93
CA TYR A 127 0.67 -2.11 -10.72
C TYR A 127 0.03 -1.29 -11.83
#